data_AF-A0A543B085-F1
#
_entry.id   AF-A0A543B085-F1
#
_cell.length_a   1.000
_cell.length_b   1.000
_cell.length_c   1.000
_cell.angle_alpha   90.00
_cell.angle_beta   90.00
_cell.angle_gamma   90.00
#
_symmetry.space_group_name_H-M   'P 1'
#
loop_
_entity.id
_entity.type
_entity.pdbx_description
1 polymer ?
#
loop_
_entity_poly.entity_id
_entity_poly.type
_entity_poly.pdbx_seq_one_letter_code
_entity_poly.pdbx_strand_id
1 'polypeptide(L)'
;MRRTLTITMGTAIVAALLLGCSSTEEPSAGDEITADVVMLENDPVLPLPPPAISPDPVDPGLVAGWIAADLGGDADPRPRDPAGVELPEAEPGKSYVFAAVATSCLPARGASLWRDGDALNVVMDVPDEDVDCVAPNHAQVQLAVDSDLVAGVTTVNGDPVVDPMGPAKPVTEIPVGELFDDWTHLVKVAPVEITAPGDADPILDALTETGEADNLDEITAAVTEPVPDDTRRFAFLTRGCPGDDTILVVAADVVAAERVGPGRSGCSDVEQFTVAVFDVPADRLTTGTRPMLYDQTD
;
A
#
# COMPACT_ATOMS: atom_id res chain seq x y z
N MET A 1 -0.05 -30.46 45.38
CA MET A 1 1.18 -31.19 44.99
C MET A 1 1.84 -30.42 43.86
N ARG A 2 2.89 -29.68 44.17
CA ARG A 2 3.71 -28.94 43.20
C ARG A 2 4.71 -29.91 42.57
N ARG A 3 4.78 -29.98 41.24
CA ARG A 3 5.89 -30.62 40.52
C ARG A 3 6.75 -29.51 39.94
N THR A 4 7.88 -29.28 40.60
CA THR A 4 8.97 -28.44 40.12
C THR A 4 9.79 -29.29 39.14
N LEU A 5 9.86 -28.87 37.88
CA LEU A 5 10.75 -29.49 36.89
C LEU A 5 12.07 -28.68 36.89
N THR A 6 13.15 -29.30 37.34
CA THR A 6 14.50 -28.75 37.31
C THR A 6 15.18 -29.31 36.06
N ILE A 7 15.43 -28.47 35.06
CA ILE A 7 16.21 -28.85 33.88
C ILE A 7 17.65 -28.39 34.11
N THR A 8 18.54 -29.35 34.31
CA THR A 8 19.98 -29.16 34.44
C THR A 8 20.57 -29.08 33.03
N MET A 9 20.93 -27.88 32.56
CA MET A 9 21.63 -27.69 31.29
C MET A 9 23.11 -28.02 31.49
N GLY A 10 23.54 -29.16 30.95
CA GLY A 10 24.93 -29.58 30.94
C GLY A 10 25.72 -28.81 29.89
N THR A 11 26.75 -28.08 30.32
CA THR A 11 27.71 -27.40 29.46
C THR A 11 28.62 -28.42 28.79
N ALA A 12 28.42 -28.70 27.51
CA ALA A 12 29.37 -29.44 26.69
C ALA A 12 30.29 -28.44 25.99
N ILE A 13 31.50 -28.28 26.52
CA ILE A 13 32.61 -27.61 25.83
C ILE A 13 33.18 -28.60 24.82
N VAL A 14 32.94 -28.38 23.52
CA VAL A 14 33.64 -29.08 22.44
C VAL A 14 34.65 -28.12 21.83
N ALA A 15 35.92 -28.38 22.11
CA ALA A 15 37.05 -27.70 21.49
C ALA A 15 37.36 -28.31 20.12
N ALA A 16 37.65 -27.43 19.17
CA ALA A 16 37.77 -27.65 17.73
C ALA A 16 38.94 -28.54 17.27
N LEU A 17 38.78 -29.11 16.07
CA LEU A 17 39.88 -29.46 15.15
C LEU A 17 39.43 -29.23 13.70
N LEU A 18 40.24 -28.43 13.00
CA LEU A 18 40.11 -27.92 11.63
C LEU A 18 40.03 -29.02 10.56
N LEU A 19 39.33 -28.75 9.45
CA LEU A 19 39.79 -28.95 8.06
C LEU A 19 38.76 -28.31 7.09
N GLY A 20 39.26 -27.64 6.06
CA GLY A 20 38.51 -26.65 5.28
C GLY A 20 37.37 -27.17 4.40
N CYS A 21 36.30 -26.39 4.40
CA CYS A 21 35.46 -26.08 3.24
C CYS A 21 35.24 -24.57 3.30
N SER A 22 35.22 -23.90 2.14
CA SER A 22 34.81 -22.50 2.03
C SER A 22 33.39 -22.36 2.54
N SER A 23 33.23 -21.97 3.80
CA SER A 23 31.99 -21.45 4.33
C SER A 23 31.77 -20.11 3.65
N THR A 24 30.80 -20.04 2.75
CA THR A 24 30.01 -18.83 2.55
C THR A 24 29.72 -18.31 3.95
N GLU A 25 30.30 -17.17 4.33
CA GLU A 25 29.97 -16.52 5.59
C GLU A 25 28.45 -16.29 5.55
N GLU A 26 27.70 -17.05 6.34
CA GLU A 26 26.31 -16.70 6.62
C GLU A 26 26.36 -15.27 7.15
N PRO A 27 25.60 -14.33 6.55
CA PRO A 27 25.60 -12.96 7.01
C PRO A 27 25.32 -12.97 8.50
N SER A 28 26.08 -12.19 9.28
CA SER A 28 25.87 -12.05 10.71
C SER A 28 24.41 -11.65 10.92
N ALA A 29 23.59 -12.60 11.39
CA ALA A 29 22.18 -12.38 11.58
C ALA A 29 22.00 -11.15 12.46
N GLY A 30 21.20 -10.20 11.98
CA GLY A 30 20.82 -9.02 12.74
C GLY A 30 20.12 -9.36 14.06
N ASP A 31 19.64 -8.37 14.79
CA ASP A 31 18.85 -8.64 15.99
C ASP A 31 17.47 -9.16 15.58
N GLU A 32 17.06 -10.31 16.11
CA GLU A 32 15.70 -10.85 15.94
C GLU A 32 14.71 -9.91 16.65
N ILE A 33 13.67 -9.49 15.94
CA ILE A 33 12.60 -8.65 16.47
C ILE A 33 11.38 -9.51 16.75
N THR A 34 10.85 -9.40 17.96
CA THR A 34 9.54 -9.96 18.28
C THR A 34 8.46 -9.19 17.53
N ALA A 35 7.68 -9.91 16.71
CA ALA A 35 6.60 -9.36 15.93
C ALA A 35 5.39 -10.30 15.98
N ASP A 36 4.19 -9.73 15.96
CA ASP A 36 2.95 -10.49 15.91
C ASP A 36 2.50 -10.60 14.46
N VAL A 37 2.19 -11.83 14.00
CA VAL A 37 1.65 -12.04 12.65
C VAL A 37 0.18 -11.63 12.64
N VAL A 38 -0.09 -10.53 11.96
CA VAL A 38 -1.44 -9.95 11.80
C VAL A 38 -2.16 -10.60 10.62
N MET A 39 -1.41 -10.80 9.53
CA MET A 39 -1.91 -11.40 8.30
C MET A 39 -0.82 -12.31 7.73
N LEU A 40 -1.21 -13.48 7.25
CA LEU A 40 -0.36 -14.34 6.43
C LEU A 40 -1.22 -15.01 5.36
N GLU A 41 -1.02 -14.59 4.12
CA GLU A 41 -1.71 -15.13 2.95
C GLU A 41 -0.73 -15.89 2.07
N ASN A 42 -1.19 -17.01 1.50
CA ASN A 42 -0.41 -17.84 0.59
C ASN A 42 -1.24 -18.13 -0.65
N ASP A 43 -0.77 -17.68 -1.80
CA ASP A 43 -1.33 -18.06 -3.09
C ASP A 43 -0.26 -17.85 -4.19
N PRO A 44 -0.01 -18.85 -5.06
CA PRO A 44 1.02 -18.79 -6.10
C PRO A 44 0.78 -17.70 -7.15
N VAL A 45 -0.43 -17.14 -7.25
CA VAL A 45 -0.74 -16.01 -8.14
C VAL A 45 -0.71 -14.66 -7.42
N LEU A 46 -0.36 -14.62 -6.12
CA LEU A 46 -0.26 -13.35 -5.43
C LEU A 46 0.79 -12.46 -6.09
N PRO A 47 0.49 -11.16 -6.24
CA PRO A 47 1.52 -10.20 -6.56
C PRO A 47 2.62 -10.20 -5.47
N LEU A 48 3.85 -9.83 -5.85
CA LEU A 48 4.97 -9.59 -4.94
C LEU A 48 5.24 -8.08 -4.80
N PRO A 49 4.39 -7.33 -4.08
CA PRO A 49 4.52 -5.89 -3.97
C PRO A 49 5.78 -5.46 -3.25
N PRO A 50 6.27 -4.23 -3.52
CA PRO A 50 7.33 -3.65 -2.72
C PRO A 50 6.88 -3.57 -1.25
N PRO A 51 7.81 -3.64 -0.29
CA PRO A 51 7.46 -3.63 1.12
C PRO A 51 7.01 -2.25 1.60
N ALA A 52 6.16 -2.22 2.62
CA ALA A 52 5.67 -0.98 3.24
C ALA A 52 5.77 -1.05 4.77
N ILE A 53 5.95 0.11 5.40
CA ILE A 53 5.90 0.26 6.86
C ILE A 53 4.94 1.39 7.20
N SER A 54 4.04 1.17 8.13
CA SER A 54 2.96 2.10 8.48
C SER A 54 2.70 2.14 9.98
N PRO A 55 2.28 3.27 10.58
CA PRO A 55 1.73 3.27 11.94
C PRO A 55 0.37 2.56 12.03
N ASP A 56 -0.34 2.42 10.91
CA ASP A 56 -1.65 1.76 10.81
C ASP A 56 -1.56 0.47 9.97
N PRO A 57 -2.47 -0.50 10.14
CA PRO A 57 -2.49 -1.71 9.33
C PRO A 57 -2.43 -1.41 7.84
N VAL A 58 -1.51 -2.11 7.16
CA VAL A 58 -1.24 -1.88 5.74
C VAL A 58 -2.26 -2.63 4.92
N ASP A 59 -2.72 -1.97 3.88
CA ASP A 59 -3.62 -2.54 2.91
C ASP A 59 -2.85 -3.18 1.74
N PRO A 60 -2.81 -4.53 1.61
CA PRO A 60 -2.04 -5.20 0.57
C PRO A 60 -2.46 -4.78 -0.85
N GLY A 61 -3.73 -4.44 -1.06
CA GLY A 61 -4.23 -4.04 -2.36
C GLY A 61 -3.71 -2.67 -2.80
N LEU A 62 -3.47 -1.76 -1.86
CA LEU A 62 -2.89 -0.44 -2.15
C LEU A 62 -1.41 -0.55 -2.49
N VAL A 63 -0.70 -1.41 -1.75
CA VAL A 63 0.71 -1.68 -2.02
C VAL A 63 0.88 -2.44 -3.34
N ALA A 64 -0.05 -3.34 -3.70
CA ALA A 64 -0.06 -4.00 -5.00
C ALA A 64 -0.19 -3.03 -6.19
N GLY A 65 -0.79 -1.85 -6.00
CA GLY A 65 -0.80 -0.78 -7.00
C GLY A 65 0.60 -0.35 -7.47
N TRP A 66 1.62 -0.47 -6.61
CA TRP A 66 3.01 -0.21 -6.99
C TRP A 66 3.57 -1.24 -8.00
N ILE A 67 3.09 -2.48 -7.99
CA ILE A 67 3.55 -3.48 -8.97
C ILE A 67 2.93 -3.22 -10.33
N ALA A 68 1.65 -2.88 -10.37
CA ALA A 68 0.98 -2.61 -11.62
C ALA A 68 1.60 -1.37 -12.31
N ALA A 69 2.04 -0.39 -11.52
CA ALA A 69 2.91 0.71 -11.95
C ALA A 69 4.25 0.23 -12.55
N ASP A 70 4.98 -0.66 -11.86
CA ASP A 70 6.32 -1.11 -12.27
C ASP A 70 6.32 -2.15 -13.42
N LEU A 71 5.33 -3.03 -13.50
CA LEU A 71 5.30 -4.14 -14.47
C LEU A 71 4.67 -3.76 -15.81
N GLY A 72 3.87 -2.69 -15.87
CA GLY A 72 3.16 -2.25 -17.08
C GLY A 72 2.37 -3.35 -17.80
N GLY A 73 2.02 -4.42 -17.08
CA GLY A 73 1.42 -5.63 -17.63
C GLY A 73 -0.05 -5.74 -17.27
N ASP A 74 -0.82 -6.49 -18.07
CA ASP A 74 -2.28 -6.69 -18.04
C ASP A 74 -2.85 -7.34 -16.74
N ALA A 75 -2.35 -6.92 -15.56
CA ALA A 75 -2.97 -7.27 -14.28
C ALA A 75 -4.42 -6.82 -14.34
N ASP A 76 -5.32 -7.78 -14.12
CA ASP A 76 -6.75 -7.63 -14.31
C ASP A 76 -7.25 -6.37 -13.60
N PRO A 77 -7.80 -5.38 -14.31
CA PRO A 77 -8.26 -4.10 -13.75
C PRO A 77 -9.54 -4.28 -12.93
N ARG A 78 -9.93 -5.52 -12.60
CA ARG A 78 -11.13 -5.80 -11.82
C ARG A 78 -11.11 -4.96 -10.55
N PRO A 79 -12.24 -4.29 -10.25
CA PRO A 79 -12.35 -3.44 -9.10
C PRO A 79 -12.04 -4.28 -7.86
N ARG A 80 -10.98 -3.87 -7.18
CA ARG A 80 -10.81 -4.16 -5.78
C ARG A 80 -12.09 -3.69 -5.08
N ASP A 81 -12.70 -4.52 -4.25
CA ASP A 81 -13.74 -4.04 -3.34
C ASP A 81 -13.03 -3.47 -2.10
N PRO A 82 -12.83 -2.15 -1.97
CA PRO A 82 -12.20 -1.58 -0.79
C PRO A 82 -13.00 -1.87 0.49
N ALA A 83 -14.32 -2.09 0.39
CA ALA A 83 -15.15 -2.49 1.52
C ALA A 83 -15.02 -3.99 1.86
N GLY A 84 -14.40 -4.78 0.99
CA GLY A 84 -14.13 -6.20 1.21
C GLY A 84 -12.86 -6.48 2.02
N VAL A 85 -12.01 -5.47 2.25
CA VAL A 85 -10.77 -5.61 3.02
C VAL A 85 -10.99 -5.12 4.45
N GLU A 86 -11.31 -6.06 5.34
CA GLU A 86 -11.36 -5.79 6.77
C GLU A 86 -9.93 -5.77 7.34
N LEU A 87 -9.40 -4.56 7.55
CA LEU A 87 -8.16 -4.37 8.30
C LEU A 87 -8.44 -4.38 9.80
N PRO A 88 -7.53 -4.94 10.62
CA PRO A 88 -7.64 -4.87 12.07
C PRO A 88 -7.54 -3.41 12.56
N GLU A 89 -7.91 -3.16 13.82
CA GLU A 89 -7.67 -1.86 14.44
C GLU A 89 -6.17 -1.66 14.71
N ALA A 90 -5.70 -0.42 14.54
CA ALA A 90 -4.32 -0.05 14.86
C ALA A 90 -4.05 -0.16 16.38
N GLU A 91 -2.94 -0.81 16.74
CA GLU A 91 -2.51 -0.97 18.12
C GLU A 91 -1.59 0.19 18.56
N PRO A 92 -1.87 0.85 19.68
CA PRO A 92 -1.04 1.96 20.16
C PRO A 92 0.43 1.55 20.38
N GLY A 93 1.36 2.28 19.76
CA GLY A 93 2.80 2.03 19.87
C GLY A 93 3.32 0.93 18.94
N LYS A 94 2.47 0.40 18.06
CA LYS A 94 2.86 -0.54 17.00
C LYS A 94 3.03 0.16 15.66
N SER A 95 3.83 -0.46 14.82
CA SER A 95 3.94 -0.20 13.41
C SER A 95 3.79 -1.53 12.66
N TYR A 96 3.22 -1.46 11.48
CA TYR A 96 2.87 -2.60 10.65
C TYR A 96 3.84 -2.69 9.49
N VAL A 97 4.59 -3.79 9.43
CA VAL A 97 5.51 -4.12 8.34
C VAL A 97 4.79 -5.07 7.40
N PHE A 98 4.59 -4.63 6.16
CA PHE A 98 4.04 -5.46 5.10
C PHE A 98 5.15 -5.87 4.14
N ALA A 99 5.20 -7.16 3.82
CA ALA A 99 6.15 -7.70 2.86
C ALA A 99 5.54 -8.87 2.09
N ALA A 100 5.98 -9.02 0.85
CA ALA A 100 5.66 -10.17 0.02
C ALA A 100 6.95 -10.90 -0.36
N VAL A 101 6.93 -12.23 -0.25
CA VAL A 101 8.11 -13.07 -0.49
C VAL A 101 7.71 -14.26 -1.31
N ALA A 102 8.46 -14.55 -2.38
CA ALA A 102 8.37 -15.83 -3.04
C ALA A 102 8.92 -16.91 -2.10
N THR A 103 8.06 -17.83 -1.67
CA THR A 103 8.46 -18.99 -0.89
C THR A 103 8.91 -20.12 -1.82
N SER A 104 9.29 -21.26 -1.25
CA SER A 104 9.45 -22.49 -2.03
C SER A 104 8.08 -22.98 -2.54
N CYS A 105 7.94 -24.26 -2.83
CA CYS A 105 6.67 -24.83 -3.31
C CYS A 105 5.59 -24.91 -2.23
N LEU A 106 5.95 -24.61 -0.99
CA LEU A 106 5.09 -24.79 0.16
C LEU A 106 4.61 -23.44 0.70
N PRO A 107 3.39 -23.40 1.26
CA PRO A 107 2.89 -22.23 1.95
C PRO A 107 3.71 -21.98 3.22
N ALA A 108 3.94 -20.70 3.51
CA ALA A 108 4.47 -20.25 4.77
C ALA A 108 3.49 -20.58 5.91
N ARG A 109 4.04 -20.95 7.07
CA ARG A 109 3.29 -21.24 8.31
C ARG A 109 3.44 -20.14 9.36
N GLY A 110 4.38 -19.23 9.15
CA GLY A 110 4.75 -18.16 10.04
C GLY A 110 5.72 -17.22 9.33
N ALA A 111 6.14 -16.19 10.05
CA ALA A 111 7.18 -15.30 9.59
C ALA A 111 7.96 -14.77 10.79
N SER A 112 9.24 -14.51 10.55
CA SER A 112 10.18 -13.94 11.51
C SER A 112 10.77 -12.65 10.94
N LEU A 113 11.09 -11.69 11.82
CA LEU A 113 11.63 -10.39 11.45
C LEU A 113 13.01 -10.19 12.08
N TRP A 114 13.95 -9.74 11.26
CA TRP A 114 15.32 -9.45 11.67
C TRP A 114 15.70 -8.04 11.27
N ARG A 115 16.51 -7.36 12.09
CA ARG A 115 17.02 -6.03 11.76
C ARG A 115 18.53 -6.00 11.64
N ASP A 116 19.02 -5.49 10.52
CA ASP A 116 20.42 -5.19 10.26
C ASP A 116 20.57 -3.71 9.88
N GLY A 117 20.97 -2.88 10.85
CA GLY A 117 21.09 -1.44 10.64
C GLY A 117 19.76 -0.75 10.30
N ASP A 118 19.69 -0.17 9.10
CA ASP A 118 18.51 0.45 8.50
C ASP A 118 17.71 -0.50 7.60
N ALA A 119 18.07 -1.79 7.55
CA ALA A 119 17.37 -2.81 6.80
C ALA A 119 16.60 -3.76 7.74
N LEU A 120 15.42 -4.17 7.31
CA LEU A 120 14.69 -5.31 7.87
C LEU A 120 14.76 -6.51 6.93
N ASN A 121 14.72 -7.70 7.50
CA ASN A 121 14.61 -8.95 6.76
C ASN A 121 13.41 -9.73 7.29
N VAL A 122 12.41 -9.93 6.45
CA VAL A 122 11.23 -10.75 6.71
C VAL A 122 11.48 -12.12 6.12
N VAL A 123 11.55 -13.12 6.98
CA VAL A 123 11.77 -14.51 6.62
C VAL A 123 10.48 -15.29 6.81
N MET A 124 10.03 -15.99 5.78
CA MET A 124 8.84 -16.85 5.86
C MET A 124 9.23 -18.23 6.41
N ASP A 125 8.50 -18.71 7.40
CA ASP A 125 8.70 -20.05 7.96
C ASP A 125 8.04 -21.08 7.07
N VAL A 126 8.83 -21.70 6.18
CA VAL A 126 8.36 -22.71 5.23
C VAL A 126 8.82 -24.10 5.70
N PRO A 127 8.00 -25.16 5.57
CA PRO A 127 8.42 -26.50 5.97
C PRO A 127 9.61 -26.99 5.14
N ASP A 128 10.59 -27.61 5.81
CA ASP A 128 11.71 -28.29 5.17
C ASP A 128 11.24 -29.63 4.57
N GLU A 129 10.74 -29.61 3.34
CA GLU A 129 10.44 -30.82 2.58
C GLU A 129 11.06 -30.74 1.18
N ASP A 130 11.67 -31.84 0.73
CA ASP A 130 12.14 -31.99 -0.65
C ASP A 130 10.91 -32.18 -1.56
N VAL A 131 10.47 -31.11 -2.20
CA VAL A 131 9.35 -31.12 -3.14
C VAL A 131 9.83 -30.67 -4.51
N ASP A 132 9.54 -31.47 -5.54
CA ASP A 132 9.78 -31.07 -6.93
C ASP A 132 8.84 -29.91 -7.31
N CYS A 133 9.40 -28.70 -7.40
CA CYS A 133 8.67 -27.48 -7.68
C CYS A 133 8.37 -27.30 -9.17
N VAL A 134 7.10 -27.08 -9.51
CA VAL A 134 6.73 -26.57 -10.84
C VAL A 134 6.74 -25.04 -10.88
N ALA A 135 6.35 -24.39 -9.77
CA ALA A 135 6.41 -22.94 -9.58
C ALA A 135 6.53 -22.61 -8.08
N PRO A 136 7.21 -21.51 -7.71
CA PRO A 136 7.22 -21.04 -6.33
C PRO A 136 5.81 -20.64 -5.88
N ASN A 137 5.52 -20.83 -4.60
CA ASN A 137 4.37 -20.21 -3.96
C ASN A 137 4.75 -18.78 -3.55
N HIS A 138 3.78 -17.88 -3.45
CA HIS A 138 4.01 -16.54 -2.92
C HIS A 138 3.30 -16.40 -1.58
N ALA A 139 3.95 -15.70 -0.65
CA ALA A 139 3.39 -15.38 0.65
C ALA A 139 3.40 -13.86 0.86
N GLN A 140 2.28 -13.32 1.33
CA GLN A 140 2.18 -11.95 1.82
C GLN A 140 1.99 -11.99 3.32
N VAL A 141 2.75 -11.16 4.04
CA VAL A 141 2.67 -11.09 5.50
C VAL A 141 2.55 -9.66 5.96
N GLN A 142 1.78 -9.47 7.03
CA GLN A 142 1.77 -8.25 7.81
C GLN A 142 2.13 -8.56 9.25
N LEU A 143 3.12 -7.84 9.76
CA LEU A 143 3.68 -8.01 11.09
C LEU A 143 3.42 -6.74 11.91
N ALA A 144 2.82 -6.87 13.09
CA ALA A 144 2.76 -5.78 14.08
C ALA A 144 4.03 -5.82 14.93
N VAL A 145 4.74 -4.69 14.96
CA VAL A 145 6.07 -4.55 15.57
C VAL A 145 6.07 -3.30 16.45
N ASP A 146 6.81 -3.29 17.56
CA ASP A 146 6.98 -2.05 18.33
C ASP A 146 7.62 -0.95 17.45
N SER A 147 7.02 0.24 17.43
CA SER A 147 7.39 1.31 16.47
C SER A 147 8.85 1.75 16.58
N ASP A 148 9.43 1.73 17.77
CA ASP A 148 10.83 2.09 18.00
C ASP A 148 11.81 1.10 17.34
N LEU A 149 11.40 -0.17 17.21
CA LEU A 149 12.21 -1.24 16.60
C LEU A 149 12.24 -1.17 15.07
N VAL A 150 11.36 -0.40 14.44
CA VAL A 150 11.34 -0.18 12.97
C VAL A 150 11.62 1.27 12.59
N ALA A 151 11.86 2.15 13.56
CA ALA A 151 12.21 3.54 13.30
C ALA A 151 13.51 3.65 12.48
N GLY A 152 13.48 4.47 11.43
CA GLY A 152 14.62 4.74 10.57
C GLY A 152 14.98 3.63 9.59
N VAL A 153 14.12 2.61 9.42
CA VAL A 153 14.28 1.59 8.39
C VAL A 153 14.04 2.19 7.00
N THR A 154 14.88 1.83 6.04
CA THR A 154 14.80 2.29 4.65
C THR A 154 14.53 1.16 3.66
N THR A 155 14.82 -0.09 4.04
CA THR A 155 14.61 -1.27 3.18
C THR A 155 14.03 -2.45 3.95
N VAL A 156 13.29 -3.31 3.26
CA VAL A 156 12.86 -4.62 3.76
C VAL A 156 13.21 -5.65 2.69
N ASN A 157 13.92 -6.73 3.06
CA ASN A 157 14.42 -7.74 2.13
C ASN A 157 15.27 -7.17 0.97
N GLY A 158 15.92 -6.03 1.20
CA GLY A 158 16.75 -5.34 0.21
C GLY A 158 15.98 -4.36 -0.69
N ASP A 159 14.64 -4.38 -0.67
CA ASP A 159 13.81 -3.48 -1.45
C ASP A 159 13.47 -2.20 -0.66
N PRO A 160 13.44 -1.02 -1.30
CA PRO A 160 13.03 0.22 -0.65
C PRO A 160 11.62 0.14 -0.08
N VAL A 161 11.44 0.65 1.14
CA VAL A 161 10.11 0.81 1.74
C VAL A 161 9.33 1.86 0.96
N VAL A 162 8.11 1.51 0.54
CA VAL A 162 7.19 2.43 -0.14
C VAL A 162 6.12 2.99 0.79
N ASP A 163 5.43 4.03 0.33
CA ASP A 163 4.27 4.57 1.05
C ASP A 163 3.14 3.52 1.03
N PRO A 164 2.63 3.10 2.22
CA PRO A 164 1.54 2.13 2.33
C PRO A 164 0.24 2.60 1.68
N MET A 165 0.09 3.91 1.45
CA MET A 165 -1.09 4.50 0.81
C MET A 165 -1.01 4.48 -0.72
N GLY A 166 0.07 3.94 -1.30
CA GLY A 166 0.24 3.81 -2.75
C GLY A 166 1.23 4.80 -3.37
N PRO A 167 1.36 4.80 -4.71
CA PRO A 167 2.38 5.55 -5.45
C PRO A 167 2.28 7.06 -5.39
N ALA A 168 1.12 7.60 -5.02
CA ALA A 168 0.94 9.04 -4.85
C ALA A 168 -0.11 9.34 -3.79
N LYS A 169 0.26 10.22 -2.85
CA LYS A 169 -0.70 11.03 -2.10
C LYS A 169 -1.11 12.23 -2.96
N PRO A 170 -2.33 12.74 -2.77
CA PRO A 170 -2.72 13.96 -3.45
C PRO A 170 -1.81 15.10 -3.00
N VAL A 171 -1.33 15.87 -3.96
CA VAL A 171 -0.63 17.13 -3.69
C VAL A 171 -1.60 18.14 -3.07
N THR A 172 -2.88 18.01 -3.44
CA THR A 172 -3.95 18.87 -2.99
C THR A 172 -5.25 18.07 -2.86
N GLU A 173 -5.92 18.18 -1.70
CA GLU A 173 -7.31 17.78 -1.50
C GLU A 173 -8.13 18.99 -1.08
N ILE A 174 -9.13 19.34 -1.89
CA ILE A 174 -9.99 20.50 -1.62
C ILE A 174 -11.43 20.02 -1.50
N PRO A 175 -12.03 20.10 -0.30
CA PRO A 175 -13.47 19.91 -0.14
C PRO A 175 -14.22 20.90 -1.00
N VAL A 176 -15.19 20.42 -1.77
CA VAL A 176 -16.04 21.24 -2.65
C VAL A 176 -17.24 21.77 -1.87
N GLY A 177 -17.84 20.91 -1.05
CA GLY A 177 -19.08 21.16 -0.32
C GLY A 177 -19.83 19.87 0.01
N GLU A 178 -20.84 19.98 0.87
CA GLU A 178 -21.76 18.90 1.21
C GLU A 178 -22.51 18.39 -0.04
N LEU A 179 -22.76 17.09 -0.10
CA LEU A 179 -23.50 16.48 -1.19
C LEU A 179 -24.99 16.77 -1.05
N PHE A 180 -25.53 17.57 -1.97
CA PHE A 180 -26.96 17.79 -2.14
C PHE A 180 -27.53 16.90 -3.27
N ASP A 181 -28.82 16.57 -3.20
CA ASP A 181 -29.49 15.66 -4.15
C ASP A 181 -29.39 16.10 -5.63
N ASP A 182 -29.23 17.39 -5.89
CA ASP A 182 -29.08 17.98 -7.22
C ASP A 182 -27.64 17.93 -7.78
N TRP A 183 -26.66 17.56 -6.96
CA TRP A 183 -25.25 17.44 -7.35
C TRP A 183 -24.89 16.04 -7.87
N THR A 184 -25.88 15.17 -8.07
CA THR A 184 -25.71 13.82 -8.61
C THR A 184 -25.10 13.79 -10.02
N HIS A 185 -25.02 14.91 -10.73
CA HIS A 185 -24.29 15.01 -12.00
C HIS A 185 -22.76 15.00 -11.80
N LEU A 186 -22.27 15.46 -10.64
CA LEU A 186 -20.83 15.50 -10.32
C LEU A 186 -20.19 14.11 -10.28
N VAL A 187 -20.95 13.07 -9.91
CA VAL A 187 -20.44 11.68 -9.90
C VAL A 187 -20.10 11.16 -11.31
N LYS A 188 -20.59 11.82 -12.36
CA LYS A 188 -20.37 11.46 -13.77
C LYS A 188 -19.25 12.27 -14.42
N VAL A 189 -18.68 13.24 -13.69
CA VAL A 189 -17.57 14.04 -14.19
C VAL A 189 -16.36 13.12 -14.32
N ALA A 190 -15.90 12.95 -15.55
CA ALA A 190 -14.75 12.11 -15.83
C ALA A 190 -13.49 12.73 -15.21
N PRO A 191 -12.61 11.92 -14.60
CA PRO A 191 -11.32 12.38 -14.15
C PRO A 191 -10.44 12.69 -15.35
N VAL A 192 -9.46 13.57 -15.13
CA VAL A 192 -8.65 14.15 -16.22
C VAL A 192 -7.17 14.08 -15.90
N GLU A 193 -6.37 13.88 -16.94
CA GLU A 193 -4.94 14.14 -16.88
C GLU A 193 -4.71 15.57 -17.33
N ILE A 194 -3.94 16.33 -16.56
CA ILE A 194 -3.68 17.75 -16.83
C ILE A 194 -2.36 17.82 -17.59
N THR A 195 -2.48 17.99 -18.91
CA THR A 195 -1.34 18.11 -19.84
C THR A 195 -1.22 19.51 -20.44
N ALA A 196 -2.33 20.25 -20.45
CA ALA A 196 -2.44 21.59 -20.98
C ALA A 196 -3.47 22.43 -20.18
N PRO A 197 -3.36 23.77 -20.25
CA PRO A 197 -4.42 24.65 -19.76
C PRO A 197 -5.77 24.30 -20.41
N GLY A 198 -6.79 24.14 -19.59
CA GLY A 198 -8.16 23.80 -20.03
C GLY A 198 -8.52 22.32 -19.92
N ASP A 199 -7.56 21.42 -19.67
CA ASP A 199 -7.87 19.99 -19.52
C ASP A 199 -8.80 19.70 -18.33
N ALA A 200 -8.73 20.54 -17.28
CA ALA A 200 -9.60 20.46 -16.10
C ALA A 200 -10.94 21.20 -16.24
N ASP A 201 -11.22 21.84 -17.38
CA ASP A 201 -12.46 22.57 -17.61
C ASP A 201 -13.72 21.72 -17.34
N PRO A 202 -13.80 20.41 -17.70
CA PRO A 202 -14.97 19.61 -17.36
C PRO A 202 -15.28 19.51 -15.87
N ILE A 203 -14.25 19.53 -15.00
CA ILE A 203 -14.42 19.56 -13.55
C ILE A 203 -14.87 20.96 -13.12
N LEU A 204 -14.18 22.00 -13.58
CA LEU A 204 -14.47 23.39 -13.20
C LEU A 204 -15.86 23.84 -13.65
N ASP A 205 -16.27 23.49 -14.86
CA ASP A 205 -17.60 23.80 -15.41
C ASP A 205 -18.69 23.11 -14.59
N ALA A 206 -18.53 21.81 -14.29
CA ALA A 206 -19.49 21.07 -13.48
C ALA A 206 -19.63 21.66 -12.07
N LEU A 207 -18.51 22.04 -11.44
CA LEU A 207 -18.53 22.71 -10.14
C LEU A 207 -19.16 24.10 -10.21
N THR A 208 -18.89 24.86 -11.27
CA THR A 208 -19.48 26.20 -11.49
C THR A 208 -20.98 26.12 -11.69
N GLU A 209 -21.47 25.09 -12.40
CA GLU A 209 -22.90 24.85 -12.62
C GLU A 209 -23.68 24.61 -11.32
N THR A 210 -23.03 24.05 -10.29
CA THR A 210 -23.66 23.91 -8.97
C THR A 210 -23.99 25.26 -8.32
N GLY A 211 -23.16 26.29 -8.57
CA GLY A 211 -23.30 27.62 -7.97
C GLY A 211 -23.02 27.70 -6.47
N GLU A 212 -22.72 26.58 -5.78
CA GLU A 212 -22.47 26.55 -4.33
C GLU A 212 -21.16 25.83 -3.94
N ALA A 213 -20.25 25.61 -4.89
CA ALA A 213 -18.90 25.14 -4.59
C ALA A 213 -18.10 26.21 -3.82
N ASP A 214 -17.84 25.97 -2.54
CA ASP A 214 -17.26 26.96 -1.61
C ASP A 214 -15.81 27.35 -1.97
N ASN A 215 -15.06 26.41 -2.55
CA ASN A 215 -13.62 26.53 -2.76
C ASN A 215 -13.21 26.53 -4.25
N LEU A 216 -14.10 27.00 -5.14
CA LEU A 216 -13.87 26.97 -6.59
C LEU A 216 -12.58 27.70 -7.02
N ASP A 217 -12.25 28.82 -6.38
CA ASP A 217 -11.01 29.57 -6.67
C ASP A 217 -9.75 28.76 -6.31
N GLU A 218 -9.79 28.03 -5.19
CA GLU A 218 -8.69 27.17 -4.75
C GLU A 218 -8.53 25.96 -5.69
N ILE A 219 -9.65 25.35 -6.08
CA ILE A 219 -9.68 24.24 -7.04
C ILE A 219 -9.09 24.70 -8.38
N THR A 220 -9.52 25.87 -8.87
CA THR A 220 -9.01 26.46 -10.10
C THR A 220 -7.50 26.68 -10.02
N ALA A 221 -7.00 27.21 -8.91
CA ALA A 221 -5.57 27.39 -8.71
C ALA A 221 -4.80 26.06 -8.74
N ALA A 222 -5.30 25.03 -8.04
CA ALA A 222 -4.66 23.72 -7.97
C ALA A 222 -4.56 23.02 -9.34
N VAL A 223 -5.63 23.06 -10.14
CA VAL A 223 -5.66 22.40 -11.46
C VAL A 223 -5.00 23.20 -12.58
N THR A 224 -4.64 24.48 -12.33
CA THR A 224 -3.94 25.32 -13.31
C THR A 224 -2.48 25.58 -12.96
N GLU A 225 -2.02 25.13 -11.79
CA GLU A 225 -0.63 25.24 -11.39
C GLU A 225 0.28 24.45 -12.38
N PRO A 226 1.47 24.98 -12.71
CA PRO A 226 2.40 24.28 -13.58
C PRO A 226 2.75 22.88 -13.05
N VAL A 227 2.61 21.88 -13.92
CA VAL A 227 3.01 20.50 -13.62
C VAL A 227 4.54 20.44 -13.60
N PRO A 228 5.16 19.87 -12.54
CA PRO A 228 6.60 19.65 -12.51
C PRO A 228 7.10 18.81 -13.70
N ASP A 229 8.34 19.02 -14.10
CA ASP A 229 9.00 18.16 -15.09
C ASP A 229 9.03 16.70 -14.58
N ASP A 230 9.02 15.73 -15.51
CA ASP A 230 9.05 14.29 -15.22
C ASP A 230 7.89 13.77 -14.33
N THR A 231 6.79 14.51 -14.28
CA THR A 231 5.59 14.19 -13.50
C THR A 231 4.35 14.22 -14.38
N ARG A 232 3.37 13.37 -14.08
CA ARG A 232 2.03 13.40 -14.69
C ARG A 232 1.03 13.81 -13.61
N ARG A 233 0.18 14.79 -13.93
CA ARG A 233 -0.84 15.32 -13.01
C ARG A 233 -2.22 14.80 -13.38
N PHE A 234 -2.96 14.35 -12.37
CA PHE A 234 -4.34 13.88 -12.52
C PHE A 234 -5.24 14.59 -11.54
N ALA A 235 -6.46 14.92 -11.98
CA ALA A 235 -7.49 15.47 -11.12
C ALA A 235 -8.72 14.57 -11.11
N PHE A 236 -9.23 14.31 -9.91
CA PHE A 236 -10.40 13.48 -9.66
C PHE A 236 -11.40 14.25 -8.82
N LEU A 237 -12.68 14.11 -9.16
CA LEU A 237 -13.77 14.51 -8.29
C LEU A 237 -14.27 13.27 -7.56
N THR A 238 -14.00 13.19 -6.26
CA THR A 238 -14.32 12.05 -5.43
C THR A 238 -15.44 12.37 -4.45
N ARG A 239 -16.15 11.34 -4.01
CA ARG A 239 -17.21 11.43 -3.01
C ARG A 239 -16.85 10.56 -1.82
N GLY A 240 -16.93 11.10 -0.61
CA GLY A 240 -16.67 10.36 0.61
C GLY A 240 -17.04 11.14 1.87
N CYS A 241 -16.68 10.59 3.02
CA CYS A 241 -16.89 11.24 4.30
C CYS A 241 -15.87 12.36 4.54
N PRO A 242 -16.27 13.41 5.27
CA PRO A 242 -15.32 14.34 5.84
C PRO A 242 -14.27 13.60 6.68
N GLY A 243 -12.99 13.81 6.37
CA GLY A 243 -11.88 13.16 7.06
C GLY A 243 -11.43 11.81 6.49
N ASP A 244 -12.10 11.27 5.46
CA ASP A 244 -11.48 10.21 4.65
C ASP A 244 -10.26 10.80 3.92
N ASP A 245 -9.22 9.99 3.72
CA ASP A 245 -8.10 10.31 2.84
C ASP A 245 -8.43 9.91 1.41
N THR A 246 -7.93 10.66 0.41
CA THR A 246 -7.92 10.20 -0.98
C THR A 246 -6.55 9.64 -1.32
N ILE A 247 -6.54 8.52 -2.02
CA ILE A 247 -5.32 7.87 -2.48
C ILE A 247 -5.41 7.59 -3.97
N LEU A 248 -4.25 7.45 -4.62
CA LEU A 248 -4.18 7.04 -6.02
C LEU A 248 -3.85 5.56 -6.13
N VAL A 249 -4.77 4.81 -6.73
CA VAL A 249 -4.54 3.44 -7.16
C VAL A 249 -4.03 3.47 -8.59
N VAL A 250 -2.84 2.92 -8.81
CA VAL A 250 -2.25 2.77 -10.13
C VAL A 250 -2.39 1.31 -10.54
N ALA A 251 -3.04 1.08 -11.68
CA ALA A 251 -2.99 -0.16 -12.41
C ALA A 251 -2.19 0.04 -13.71
N ALA A 252 -2.00 -1.02 -14.50
CA ALA A 252 -1.09 -1.05 -15.63
C ALA A 252 -1.30 0.09 -16.65
N ASP A 253 -2.54 0.34 -17.02
CA ASP A 253 -2.96 1.36 -17.99
C ASP A 253 -4.04 2.30 -17.44
N VAL A 254 -4.35 2.22 -16.14
CA VAL A 254 -5.31 3.13 -15.50
C VAL A 254 -4.81 3.65 -14.16
N VAL A 255 -5.18 4.90 -13.83
CA VAL A 255 -5.08 5.45 -12.49
C VAL A 255 -6.47 5.83 -11.99
N ALA A 256 -6.74 5.58 -10.73
CA ALA A 256 -8.01 5.90 -10.10
C ALA A 256 -7.79 6.47 -8.71
N ALA A 257 -8.64 7.43 -8.33
CA ALA A 257 -8.67 7.91 -6.96
C ALA A 257 -9.67 7.10 -6.13
N GLU A 258 -9.24 6.66 -4.96
CA GLU A 258 -10.08 5.97 -3.97
C GLU A 258 -10.11 6.76 -2.67
N ARG A 259 -11.23 6.67 -1.93
CA ARG A 259 -11.35 7.25 -0.58
C ARG A 259 -11.16 6.13 0.44
N VAL A 260 -10.23 6.34 1.38
CA VAL A 260 -9.93 5.43 2.46
C VAL A 260 -10.22 6.10 3.79
N GLY A 261 -10.94 5.41 4.65
CA GLY A 261 -11.42 5.90 5.94
C GLY A 261 -12.23 4.82 6.63
N PRO A 262 -12.93 5.11 7.75
CA PRO A 262 -13.67 4.13 8.55
C PRO A 262 -14.85 3.42 7.84
N GLY A 263 -14.96 3.56 6.51
CA GLY A 263 -15.81 2.76 5.64
C GLY A 263 -17.13 3.44 5.30
N ARG A 264 -17.62 3.18 4.08
CA ARG A 264 -18.95 3.61 3.59
C ARG A 264 -20.12 3.18 4.48
N SER A 265 -19.90 2.23 5.39
CA SER A 265 -20.89 1.78 6.38
C SER A 265 -21.08 2.80 7.51
N GLY A 266 -21.55 3.99 7.18
CA GLY A 266 -22.01 4.96 8.16
C GLY A 266 -21.08 6.16 8.34
N CYS A 267 -21.00 6.97 7.29
CA CYS A 267 -20.69 8.39 7.43
C CYS A 267 -21.53 8.96 8.58
N SER A 268 -20.90 9.36 9.68
CA SER A 268 -21.61 10.06 10.77
C SER A 268 -22.06 11.45 10.34
N ASP A 269 -21.37 12.00 9.35
CA ASP A 269 -21.54 13.32 8.78
C ASP A 269 -22.06 13.21 7.33
N VAL A 270 -22.45 14.35 6.75
CA VAL A 270 -22.92 14.41 5.36
C VAL A 270 -21.74 14.12 4.42
N GLU A 271 -21.95 13.23 3.44
CA GLU A 271 -20.94 13.01 2.39
C GLU A 271 -20.60 14.32 1.69
N GLN A 272 -19.36 14.49 1.28
CA GLN A 272 -18.89 15.67 0.56
C GLN A 272 -18.20 15.28 -0.74
N PHE A 273 -18.25 16.19 -1.71
CA PHE A 273 -17.36 16.11 -2.87
C PHE A 273 -16.01 16.69 -2.53
N THR A 274 -14.95 16.07 -3.02
CA THR A 274 -13.56 16.52 -2.87
C THR A 274 -12.87 16.45 -4.22
N VAL A 275 -12.23 17.56 -4.62
CA VAL A 275 -11.28 17.53 -5.74
C VAL A 275 -9.94 17.09 -5.20
N ALA A 276 -9.44 15.98 -5.70
CA ALA A 276 -8.12 15.45 -5.38
C ALA A 276 -7.20 15.57 -6.60
N VAL A 277 -6.06 16.24 -6.42
CA VAL A 277 -5.04 16.42 -7.46
C VAL A 277 -3.81 15.63 -7.08
N PHE A 278 -3.36 14.76 -7.98
CA PHE A 278 -2.22 13.88 -7.78
C PHE A 278 -1.12 14.20 -8.78
N ASP A 279 0.11 14.30 -8.27
CA ASP A 279 1.32 14.31 -9.07
C ASP A 279 1.99 12.95 -8.93
N VAL A 280 2.17 12.26 -10.05
CA VAL A 280 2.79 10.94 -10.10
C VAL A 280 4.07 11.03 -10.92
N PRO A 281 5.22 10.57 -10.41
CA PRO A 281 6.44 10.47 -11.21
C PRO A 281 6.17 9.67 -12.49
N ALA A 282 6.57 10.22 -13.64
CA ALA A 282 6.24 9.66 -14.95
C ALA A 282 6.85 8.27 -15.17
N ASP A 283 7.94 7.94 -14.48
CA ASP A 283 8.59 6.62 -14.50
C ASP A 283 7.81 5.55 -13.72
N ARG A 284 6.80 5.94 -12.94
CA ARG A 284 5.85 5.05 -12.25
C ARG A 284 4.58 4.79 -13.04
N LEU A 285 4.49 5.31 -14.28
CA LEU A 285 3.31 5.14 -15.12
C LEU A 285 3.70 4.62 -16.49
N THR A 286 2.82 3.84 -17.10
CA THR A 286 3.00 3.48 -18.51
C THR A 286 2.57 4.65 -19.40
N THR A 287 3.14 4.75 -20.60
CA THR A 287 2.78 5.79 -21.57
C THR A 287 1.29 5.75 -21.96
N GLY A 288 0.64 4.59 -21.77
CA GLY A 288 -0.78 4.41 -22.05
C GLY A 288 -1.71 4.74 -20.89
N THR A 289 -1.19 4.99 -19.68
CA THR A 289 -2.01 5.11 -18.47
C THR A 289 -3.03 6.24 -18.56
N ARG A 290 -4.28 6.01 -18.14
CA ARG A 290 -5.36 7.00 -18.20
C ARG A 290 -6.11 7.10 -16.88
N PRO A 291 -6.65 8.27 -16.51
CA PRO A 291 -7.51 8.36 -15.34
C PRO A 291 -8.86 7.65 -15.57
N MET A 292 -9.35 6.97 -14.54
CA MET A 292 -10.61 6.22 -14.55
C MET A 292 -11.36 6.41 -13.21
N LEU A 293 -12.70 6.35 -13.27
CA LEU A 293 -13.55 6.28 -12.07
C LEU A 293 -13.67 4.82 -11.61
N TYR A 294 -13.37 4.55 -10.34
CA TYR A 294 -13.43 3.20 -9.77
C TYR A 294 -14.85 2.76 -9.37
N ASP A 295 -15.80 3.68 -9.22
CA ASP A 295 -17.10 3.45 -8.55
C ASP A 295 -18.33 3.81 -9.39
N GLN A 296 -18.40 3.37 -10.65
CA GLN A 296 -19.64 3.47 -11.45
C GLN A 296 -19.87 2.20 -12.29
N THR A 297 -19.83 1.03 -11.67
CA THR A 297 -20.62 -0.10 -12.20
C THR A 297 -22.06 0.06 -11.72
N ASP A 298 -22.95 0.44 -12.63
CA ASP A 298 -24.41 0.25 -12.49
C ASP A 298 -24.76 -1.23 -12.25
#